data_AF-A0A967IHH0-F1
#
_entry.id   AF-A0A967IHH0-F1
#
_cell.length_a   1.000
_cell.length_b   1.000
_cell.length_c   1.000
_cell.angle_alpha   90.00
_cell.angle_beta   90.00
_cell.angle_gamma   90.00
#
_symmetry.space_group_name_H-M   'P 1'
#
loop_
_entity.id
_entity.type
_entity.pdbx_description
1 polymer ?
#
loop_
_entity_poly.entity_id
_entity_poly.type
_entity_poly.pdbx_seq_one_letter_code
_entity_poly.pdbx_strand_id
1 'polypeptide(L)'
;MNLLKIFCLLLVVQLAACAAPPKQDPLEAIREVGPELPGATISADGMQISYPDNSLFAEGSVLPLPGGMAILDPLIDFLMAKPELTIAGTVRSAGHKEDYDRLLAARRLEILTAIFTNR
;
A
#
# COMPACT_ATOMS: atom_id res chain seq x y z
N MET A 1 27.27 47.25 28.46
CA MET A 1 26.01 46.62 28.90
C MET A 1 25.13 46.16 27.72
N ASN A 2 25.73 45.73 26.58
CA ASN A 2 24.97 45.45 25.34
C ASN A 2 25.21 44.03 24.74
N LEU A 3 26.13 43.23 25.31
CA LEU A 3 26.46 41.92 24.75
C LEU A 3 25.45 40.81 25.14
N LEU A 4 24.82 40.93 26.31
CA LEU A 4 23.89 39.93 26.86
C LEU A 4 22.55 39.88 26.11
N LYS A 5 22.09 41.00 25.53
CA LYS A 5 20.83 41.06 24.77
C LYS A 5 20.93 40.41 23.39
N ILE A 6 22.12 40.42 22.78
CA ILE A 6 22.35 39.82 21.45
C ILE A 6 22.32 38.28 21.55
N PHE A 7 22.89 37.73 22.63
CA PHE A 7 22.92 36.28 22.84
C PHE A 7 21.51 35.70 23.12
N CYS A 8 20.66 36.47 23.79
CA CYS A 8 19.28 36.06 24.08
C CYS A 8 18.38 36.08 22.83
N LEU A 9 18.66 36.97 21.85
CA LEU A 9 17.88 37.05 20.62
C LEU A 9 18.21 35.91 19.64
N LEU A 10 19.46 35.43 19.63
CA LEU A 10 19.90 34.33 18.76
C LEU A 10 19.39 32.95 19.22
N LEU A 11 19.12 32.78 20.52
CA LEU A 11 18.64 31.51 21.07
C LEU A 11 17.16 31.21 20.71
N VAL A 12 16.35 32.25 20.47
CA VAL A 12 14.90 32.09 20.19
C VAL A 12 14.64 31.74 18.73
N VAL A 13 15.56 32.05 17.81
CA VAL A 13 15.37 31.82 16.36
C VAL A 13 15.62 30.37 15.93
N GLN A 14 16.30 29.57 16.73
CA GLN A 14 16.60 28.16 16.41
C GLN A 14 15.44 27.19 16.72
N LEU A 15 14.37 27.64 17.39
CA LEU A 15 13.18 26.80 17.68
C LEU A 15 12.09 26.85 16.59
N ALA A 16 12.27 27.65 15.54
CA ALA A 16 11.32 27.70 14.45
C ALA A 16 11.60 26.56 13.45
N ALA A 17 10.63 25.64 13.39
CA ALA A 17 10.38 24.71 12.27
C ALA A 17 11.01 23.30 12.33
N CYS A 18 10.68 22.53 13.37
CA CYS A 18 10.21 21.16 13.13
C CYS A 18 8.68 21.20 12.97
N ALA A 19 8.18 21.85 11.93
CA ALA A 19 6.81 21.60 11.50
C ALA A 19 6.80 20.19 10.90
N ALA A 20 6.13 19.25 11.56
CA ALA A 20 5.92 17.93 10.97
C ALA A 20 5.33 18.12 9.57
N PRO A 21 5.84 17.43 8.54
CA PRO A 21 5.27 17.53 7.20
C PRO A 21 3.76 17.25 7.29
N PRO A 22 2.93 17.95 6.49
CA PRO A 22 1.51 17.72 6.49
C PRO A 22 1.27 16.22 6.24
N LYS A 23 0.48 15.58 7.11
CA LYS A 23 0.02 14.21 6.89
C LYS A 23 -0.74 14.20 5.57
N GLN A 24 -0.18 13.55 4.56
CA GLN A 24 -0.83 13.37 3.27
C GLN A 24 -2.15 12.61 3.48
N ASP A 25 -3.21 13.04 2.81
CA ASP A 25 -4.48 12.31 2.82
C ASP A 25 -4.25 10.93 2.18
N PRO A 26 -4.60 9.81 2.84
CA PRO A 26 -4.55 8.47 2.25
C PRO A 26 -5.16 8.38 0.85
N LEU A 27 -6.23 9.13 0.58
CA LEU A 27 -6.88 9.16 -0.72
C LEU A 27 -6.02 9.80 -1.81
N GLU A 28 -5.32 10.88 -1.48
CA GLU A 28 -4.39 11.52 -2.41
C GLU A 28 -3.21 10.58 -2.69
N ALA A 29 -2.68 9.93 -1.66
CA ALA A 29 -1.61 8.94 -1.79
C ALA A 29 -1.97 7.78 -2.73
N ILE A 30 -3.18 7.22 -2.62
CA ILE A 30 -3.63 6.12 -3.50
C ILE A 30 -3.80 6.61 -4.94
N ARG A 31 -4.32 7.83 -5.13
CA ARG A 31 -4.49 8.41 -6.47
C ARG A 31 -3.16 8.70 -7.16
N GLU A 32 -2.16 9.15 -6.39
CA GLU A 32 -0.82 9.41 -6.89
C GLU A 32 -0.09 8.14 -7.33
N VAL A 33 -0.18 7.05 -6.54
CA VAL A 33 0.50 5.79 -6.88
C VAL A 33 -0.22 5.00 -7.97
N GLY A 34 -1.51 5.24 -8.20
CA GLY A 34 -2.32 4.44 -9.13
C GLY A 34 -1.73 4.20 -10.52
N PRO A 35 -1.16 5.22 -11.20
CA PRO A 35 -0.49 5.05 -12.48
C PRO A 35 0.73 4.11 -12.44
N GLU A 36 1.32 3.90 -11.27
CA GLU A 36 2.49 3.05 -11.03
C GLU A 36 2.12 1.61 -10.65
N LEU A 37 0.82 1.30 -10.47
CA LEU A 37 0.34 -0.03 -10.11
C LEU A 37 -0.07 -0.82 -11.37
N PRO A 38 0.80 -1.65 -11.95
CA PRO A 38 0.52 -2.33 -13.21
C PRO A 38 -0.68 -3.28 -13.07
N GLY A 39 -1.66 -3.17 -13.96
CA GLY A 39 -2.82 -4.06 -13.98
C GLY A 39 -3.80 -3.89 -12.80
N ALA A 40 -3.55 -2.95 -11.90
CA ALA A 40 -4.50 -2.59 -10.86
C ALA A 40 -5.62 -1.70 -11.41
N THR A 41 -6.78 -1.78 -10.77
CA THR A 41 -7.89 -0.86 -10.94
C THR A 41 -8.18 -0.18 -9.61
N ILE A 42 -8.45 1.12 -9.64
CA ILE A 42 -8.77 1.91 -8.45
C ILE A 42 -10.25 2.28 -8.50
N SER A 43 -10.94 2.10 -7.38
CA SER A 43 -12.34 2.51 -7.24
C SER A 43 -12.51 4.02 -7.41
N ALA A 44 -13.70 4.45 -7.81
CA ALA A 44 -13.98 5.88 -8.04
C ALA A 44 -13.77 6.75 -6.78
N ASP A 45 -13.99 6.18 -5.59
CA ASP A 45 -13.75 6.84 -4.31
C ASP A 45 -12.27 6.83 -3.88
N GLY A 46 -11.41 6.07 -4.56
CA GLY A 46 -9.98 5.95 -4.25
C GLY A 46 -9.66 5.07 -3.04
N MET A 47 -10.65 4.37 -2.47
CA MET A 47 -10.47 3.57 -1.25
C MET A 47 -10.10 2.11 -1.52
N GLN A 48 -10.23 1.63 -2.76
CA GLN A 48 -10.00 0.24 -3.12
C GLN A 48 -9.08 0.11 -4.33
N ILE A 49 -8.05 -0.72 -4.17
CA ILE A 49 -7.17 -1.18 -5.25
C ILE A 49 -7.53 -2.65 -5.53
N SER A 50 -7.80 -2.98 -6.78
CA SER A 50 -8.20 -4.33 -7.18
C SER A 50 -7.37 -4.82 -8.37
N TYR A 51 -6.87 -6.05 -8.27
CA TYR A 51 -6.25 -6.75 -9.39
C TYR A 51 -7.28 -7.73 -9.96
N PRO A 52 -7.63 -7.63 -11.25
CA PRO A 52 -8.63 -8.49 -11.87
C PRO A 52 -8.18 -9.95 -11.92
N ASP A 53 -9.13 -10.86 -12.06
CA ASP A 53 -8.85 -12.29 -12.19
C ASP A 53 -7.86 -12.55 -13.33
N ASN A 54 -7.03 -13.59 -13.17
CA ASN A 54 -5.98 -13.98 -14.12
C ASN A 54 -4.80 -13.02 -14.28
N SER A 55 -4.75 -11.90 -13.55
CA SER A 55 -3.56 -11.03 -13.51
C SER A 55 -2.46 -11.55 -12.59
N LEU A 56 -2.85 -12.07 -11.42
CA LEU A 56 -1.93 -12.55 -10.38
C LEU A 56 -1.85 -14.07 -10.31
N PHE A 57 -2.96 -14.77 -10.54
CA PHE A 57 -3.07 -16.23 -10.40
C PHE A 57 -3.67 -16.83 -11.65
N ALA A 58 -3.14 -17.97 -12.10
CA ALA A 58 -3.81 -18.76 -13.14
C ALA A 58 -5.14 -19.33 -12.62
N GLU A 59 -6.06 -19.65 -13.54
CA GLU A 59 -7.29 -20.36 -13.24
C GLU A 59 -7.01 -21.66 -12.45
N GLY A 60 -7.75 -21.88 -11.36
CA GLY A 60 -7.57 -23.04 -10.47
C GLY A 60 -6.23 -23.11 -9.71
N SER A 61 -5.31 -22.17 -9.94
CA SER A 61 -3.99 -22.17 -9.31
C SER A 61 -3.98 -21.35 -8.03
N VAL A 62 -3.38 -21.92 -6.99
CA VAL A 62 -3.06 -21.22 -5.74
C VAL A 62 -1.79 -20.38 -5.90
N LEU A 63 -0.84 -20.82 -6.74
CA LEU A 63 0.43 -20.13 -6.92
C LEU A 63 0.29 -18.93 -7.87
N PRO A 64 0.98 -17.82 -7.56
CA PRO A 64 1.05 -16.69 -8.48
C PRO A 64 1.67 -17.08 -9.82
N LEU A 65 1.25 -16.39 -10.88
CA LEU A 65 1.86 -16.51 -12.20
C LEU A 65 3.35 -16.12 -12.16
N PRO A 66 4.18 -16.68 -13.05
CA PRO A 66 5.51 -16.12 -13.32
C PRO A 66 5.39 -14.63 -13.66
N GLY A 67 6.11 -13.78 -12.93
CA GLY A 67 6.00 -12.32 -13.07
C GLY A 67 4.84 -11.67 -12.31
N GLY A 68 3.90 -12.44 -11.75
CA GLY A 68 2.81 -11.91 -10.90
C GLY A 68 3.32 -11.19 -9.65
N MET A 69 4.51 -11.55 -9.18
CA MET A 69 5.19 -10.82 -8.11
C MET A 69 5.66 -9.43 -8.53
N ALA A 70 6.20 -9.28 -9.74
CA ALA A 70 6.65 -7.99 -10.26
C ALA A 70 5.48 -7.01 -10.43
N ILE A 71 4.26 -7.52 -10.58
CA ILE A 71 3.03 -6.74 -10.61
C ILE A 71 2.68 -6.17 -9.22
N LEU A 72 2.99 -6.92 -8.16
CA LEU A 72 2.69 -6.55 -6.78
C LEU A 72 3.78 -5.71 -6.12
N ASP A 73 5.03 -5.78 -6.60
CA ASP A 73 6.16 -5.07 -6.01
C ASP A 73 5.90 -3.56 -5.82
N PRO A 74 5.38 -2.81 -6.81
CA PRO A 74 5.07 -1.39 -6.62
C PRO A 74 4.03 -1.12 -5.52
N LEU A 75 3.05 -2.02 -5.38
CA LEU A 75 2.05 -1.91 -4.30
C LEU A 75 2.67 -2.20 -2.94
N ILE A 76 3.52 -3.22 -2.85
CA ILE A 76 4.23 -3.56 -1.62
C ILE A 76 5.10 -2.39 -1.18
N ASP A 77 5.90 -1.83 -2.09
CA ASP A 77 6.79 -0.70 -1.82
C ASP A 77 6.00 0.53 -1.34
N PHE A 78 4.88 0.83 -2.00
CA PHE A 78 3.98 1.91 -1.60
C PHE A 78 3.43 1.73 -0.18
N LEU A 79 3.00 0.53 0.17
CA LEU A 79 2.43 0.24 1.49
C LEU A 79 3.50 0.27 2.59
N MET A 80 4.72 -0.20 2.28
CA MET A 80 5.86 -0.12 3.20
C MET A 80 6.31 1.32 3.44
N ALA A 81 6.18 2.19 2.43
CA ALA A 81 6.49 3.61 2.54
C ALA A 81 5.45 4.40 3.37
N LYS A 82 4.27 3.81 3.66
CA LYS A 82 3.16 4.46 4.37
C LYS A 82 2.64 3.60 5.54
N PRO A 83 3.47 3.36 6.57
CA PRO A 83 3.12 2.51 7.71
C PRO A 83 1.93 3.03 8.55
N GLU A 84 1.54 4.29 8.37
CA GLU A 84 0.35 4.88 8.97
C GLU A 84 -0.96 4.40 8.35
N LEU A 85 -0.93 3.79 7.16
CA LEU A 85 -2.12 3.28 6.50
C LEU A 85 -2.59 1.98 7.14
N THR A 86 -3.86 1.94 7.54
CA THR A 86 -4.52 0.70 7.91
C THR A 86 -5.15 0.08 6.66
N ILE A 87 -4.65 -1.07 6.26
CA ILE A 87 -5.11 -1.77 5.05
C ILE A 87 -5.76 -3.11 5.39
N ALA A 88 -6.69 -3.54 4.54
CA ALA A 88 -7.24 -4.88 4.58
C ALA A 88 -7.24 -5.47 3.16
N GLY A 89 -6.87 -6.73 3.04
CA GLY A 89 -6.84 -7.46 1.77
C GLY A 89 -7.93 -8.53 1.73
N THR A 90 -8.57 -8.69 0.58
CA THR A 90 -9.48 -9.83 0.31
C THR A 90 -9.15 -10.43 -1.03
N VAL A 91 -9.28 -11.76 -1.15
CA VAL A 91 -9.17 -12.48 -2.43
C VAL A 91 -10.52 -13.10 -2.76
N ARG A 92 -10.89 -13.08 -4.04
CA ARG A 92 -12.08 -13.75 -4.56
C ARG A 92 -11.68 -14.78 -5.61
N SER A 93 -12.51 -15.79 -5.77
CA SER A 93 -12.45 -16.77 -6.87
C SER A 93 -13.87 -17.04 -7.32
N ALA A 94 -14.04 -17.26 -8.61
CA ALA A 94 -15.30 -17.65 -9.23
C ALA A 94 -15.01 -18.57 -10.41
N GLY A 95 -16.01 -19.34 -10.84
CA GLY A 95 -15.92 -20.24 -12.00
C GLY A 95 -15.95 -21.73 -11.66
N HIS A 96 -15.98 -22.09 -10.37
CA HIS A 96 -16.05 -23.47 -9.91
C HIS A 96 -17.25 -23.68 -8.95
N LYS A 97 -17.26 -24.83 -8.27
CA LYS A 97 -18.19 -25.05 -7.16
C LYS A 97 -17.86 -24.11 -6.01
N GLU A 98 -18.88 -23.59 -5.32
CA GLU A 98 -18.72 -22.58 -4.27
C GLU A 98 -17.68 -22.96 -3.21
N ASP A 99 -17.72 -24.19 -2.70
CA ASP A 99 -16.76 -24.65 -1.69
C ASP A 99 -15.32 -24.67 -2.21
N TYR A 100 -15.14 -24.99 -3.49
CA TYR A 100 -13.83 -24.98 -4.13
C TYR A 100 -13.32 -23.55 -4.31
N ASP A 101 -14.15 -22.65 -4.81
CA ASP A 101 -13.77 -21.24 -4.99
C ASP A 101 -13.46 -20.57 -3.64
N ARG A 102 -14.22 -20.88 -2.59
CA ARG A 102 -13.95 -20.40 -1.23
C ARG A 102 -12.59 -20.89 -0.72
N LEU A 103 -12.28 -22.17 -0.91
CA LEU A 103 -10.99 -22.74 -0.53
C LEU A 103 -9.85 -22.13 -1.35
N LEU A 104 -10.03 -21.98 -2.66
CA LEU A 104 -9.03 -21.41 -3.57
C LEU A 104 -8.71 -19.95 -3.20
N ALA A 105 -9.74 -19.15 -2.95
CA ALA A 105 -9.57 -17.77 -2.48
C ALA A 105 -8.83 -17.70 -1.14
N ALA A 106 -9.19 -18.56 -0.18
CA ALA A 106 -8.52 -18.62 1.12
C ALA A 106 -7.02 -18.96 0.99
N ARG A 107 -6.68 -19.96 0.17
CA ARG A 107 -5.27 -20.34 -0.05
C ARG A 107 -4.45 -19.27 -0.75
N ARG A 108 -5.05 -18.56 -1.72
CA ARG A 108 -4.40 -17.42 -2.37
C ARG A 108 -4.16 -16.27 -1.40
N LEU A 109 -5.12 -16.00 -0.51
CA LEU A 109 -4.97 -15.00 0.55
C LEU A 109 -3.82 -15.36 1.49
N GLU A 110 -3.72 -16.62 1.94
CA GLU A 110 -2.60 -17.09 2.78
C GLU A 110 -1.24 -16.79 2.13
N ILE A 111 -1.09 -17.08 0.83
CA ILE A 111 0.13 -16.80 0.09
C ILE A 111 0.42 -15.30 0.01
N LEU A 112 -0.58 -14.49 -0.34
CA LEU A 112 -0.40 -13.03 -0.40
C LEU A 112 -0.05 -12.46 0.97
N THR A 113 -0.71 -12.89 2.04
CA THR A 113 -0.36 -12.47 3.40
C THR A 113 1.08 -12.82 3.73
N ALA A 114 1.53 -14.04 3.42
CA ALA A 114 2.92 -14.45 3.64
C ALA A 114 3.90 -13.60 2.83
N ILE A 115 3.58 -13.25 1.59
CA ILE A 115 4.40 -12.36 0.75
C ILE A 115 4.52 -10.97 1.38
N PHE A 116 3.41 -10.36 1.77
CA PHE A 116 3.39 -9.00 2.30
C PHE A 116 4.02 -8.91 3.69
N THR A 117 4.03 -10.00 4.46
CA THR A 117 4.62 -10.03 5.81
C THR A 117 6.13 -10.31 5.79
N ASN A 118 6.64 -11.02 4.78
CA ASN A 118 8.06 -11.40 4.68
C ASN A 118 8.91 -10.41 3.86
N ARG A 119 8.38 -9.21 3.61
CA ARG A 119 9.05 -8.11 2.90
C ARG A 119 9.56 -7.11 3.93
#